data_AF-A0AAW4LA43-F1
#
_entry.id   AF-A0AAW4LA43-F1
#
_cell.length_a   1.000
_cell.length_b   1.000
_cell.length_c   1.000
_cell.angle_alpha   90.00
_cell.angle_beta   90.00
_cell.angle_gamma   90.00
#
_symmetry.space_group_name_H-M   'P 1'
#
loop_
_entity.id
_entity.type
_entity.pdbx_description
1 polymer ?
#
loop_
_entity_poly.entity_id
_entity_poly.type
_entity_poly.pdbx_seq_one_letter_code
_entity_poly.pdbx_strand_id
1 'polypeptide(L)'
;MHVSRAPAKRLLTKRIDPDYYAPQHLADEERLEGIGVITLGSVGKLFAGPFGSELPNSVFVEKGIPLFRVGNVGSMEVDGNNMAQIPLSLHQELSASEVLPGDLLIVKASVGEKICIIPETMERANVTQHIIGLHPNGSVDIHYVAAALFSEYGRRQQERRALGAIIQYLGVNDARTVLLPKLHSDAQEYIGNKVRKAEKLGAVARKTVANIELFHLALIPSFDFKKKKKNNRVSSLRLVERLDAEHYPAEVKDFFDGIVKCQRRTLGYCCTDIFTGSTLSESEYHSVYQTTVANLDTSFLRPPYRNVVSSKSLQKKIQNHDLLICAAAHNASYIGKDITYAVVEGTIIPSTEVIVIRPDHSKVPSSYVRTFLKTKIGFLSLQATVRGITAHAYPADISDVEIPMPVFDSKEEMHRWFKSDEEMVVAGHSFDAGLLLTTAARFLVEALIDLKITEADLIAALKDPTKDRELLSRLTPKGIDVPGEPPLFPDLDALFELLAEKETEVA
;
A
#
# COMPACT_ATOMS: atom_id res chain seq x y z
N MET A 1 -39.17 4.22 6.57
CA MET A 1 -39.37 2.76 6.65
C MET A 1 -39.04 2.21 5.27
N HIS A 2 -37.85 1.65 5.08
CA HIS A 2 -37.46 1.03 3.79
C HIS A 2 -38.10 -0.35 3.70
N VAL A 3 -38.87 -0.60 2.64
CA VAL A 3 -39.52 -1.89 2.39
C VAL A 3 -38.80 -2.55 1.21
N SER A 4 -38.07 -3.64 1.48
CA SER A 4 -37.48 -4.47 0.43
C SER A 4 -38.49 -5.51 -0.03
N ARG A 5 -38.72 -5.62 -1.34
CA ARG A 5 -39.55 -6.68 -1.95
C ARG A 5 -38.65 -7.65 -2.71
N ALA A 6 -38.34 -8.79 -2.09
CA ALA A 6 -37.64 -9.88 -2.75
C ALA A 6 -38.67 -10.88 -3.34
N PRO A 7 -38.59 -11.23 -4.64
CA PRO A 7 -39.42 -12.28 -5.21
C PRO A 7 -39.22 -13.62 -4.48
N ALA A 8 -40.28 -14.41 -4.28
CA ALA A 8 -40.19 -15.70 -3.59
C ALA A 8 -39.13 -16.64 -4.22
N LYS A 9 -38.95 -16.57 -5.54
CA LYS A 9 -37.91 -17.32 -6.28
C LYS A 9 -36.46 -16.96 -5.91
N ARG A 10 -36.23 -15.79 -5.32
CA ARG A 10 -34.91 -15.30 -4.89
C ARG A 10 -34.63 -15.53 -3.41
N LEU A 11 -35.61 -16.03 -2.64
CA LEU A 11 -35.42 -16.32 -1.22
C LEU A 11 -34.64 -17.62 -1.04
N LEU A 12 -33.51 -17.52 -0.34
CA LEU A 12 -32.73 -18.67 0.08
C LEU A 12 -33.36 -19.28 1.35
N THR A 13 -33.61 -20.59 1.32
CA THR A 13 -34.18 -21.33 2.47
C THR A 13 -33.35 -21.23 3.75
N LYS A 14 -32.04 -20.98 3.61
CA LYS A 14 -31.10 -20.83 4.74
C LYS A 14 -30.77 -19.38 5.09
N ARG A 15 -31.30 -18.39 4.36
CA ARG A 15 -30.90 -16.99 4.52
C ARG A 15 -32.08 -16.05 4.32
N ILE A 16 -32.57 -15.48 5.42
CA ILE A 16 -33.78 -14.62 5.49
C ILE A 16 -33.49 -13.24 6.09
N ASP A 17 -32.22 -12.84 6.19
CA ASP A 17 -31.83 -11.54 6.73
C ASP A 17 -32.18 -10.39 5.77
N PRO A 18 -32.82 -9.32 6.25
CA PRO A 18 -33.31 -8.24 5.40
C PRO A 18 -32.19 -7.49 4.68
N ASP A 19 -31.01 -7.37 5.30
CA ASP A 19 -29.84 -6.70 4.73
C ASP A 19 -29.32 -7.47 3.51
N TYR A 20 -29.34 -8.81 3.53
CA TYR A 20 -29.04 -9.62 2.34
C TYR A 20 -29.96 -9.31 1.16
N TYR A 21 -31.21 -8.90 1.41
CA TYR A 21 -32.18 -8.56 0.37
C TYR A 21 -32.38 -7.05 0.23
N ALA A 22 -31.41 -6.24 0.66
CA ALA A 22 -31.47 -4.80 0.45
C ALA A 22 -31.67 -4.47 -1.05
N PRO A 23 -32.45 -3.42 -1.40
CA PRO A 23 -32.83 -3.17 -2.78
C PRO A 23 -31.63 -2.97 -3.71
N GLN A 24 -30.55 -2.38 -3.20
CA GLN A 24 -29.31 -2.18 -3.95
C GLN A 24 -28.68 -3.51 -4.38
N HIS A 25 -28.61 -4.50 -3.47
CA HIS A 25 -28.04 -5.81 -3.80
C HIS A 25 -28.85 -6.58 -4.84
N LEU A 26 -30.18 -6.44 -4.80
CA LEU A 26 -31.05 -7.06 -5.80
C LEU A 26 -30.91 -6.37 -7.17
N ALA A 27 -30.78 -5.04 -7.18
CA ALA A 27 -30.53 -4.29 -8.41
C ALA A 27 -29.17 -4.61 -9.02
N ASP A 28 -28.12 -4.74 -8.20
CA ASP A 28 -26.78 -5.15 -8.64
C ASP A 28 -26.80 -6.55 -9.28
N GLU A 29 -27.49 -7.50 -8.64
CA GLU A 29 -27.65 -8.86 -9.16
C GLU A 29 -28.41 -8.86 -10.49
N GLU A 30 -29.47 -8.06 -10.64
CA GLU A 30 -30.19 -7.91 -11.92
C GLU A 30 -29.31 -7.33 -13.03
N ARG A 31 -28.49 -6.30 -12.74
CA ARG A 31 -27.57 -5.73 -13.74
C ARG A 31 -26.55 -6.76 -14.20
N LEU A 32 -25.95 -7.48 -13.25
CA LEU A 32 -25.00 -8.55 -13.53
C LEU A 32 -25.65 -9.64 -14.40
N GLU A 33 -26.81 -10.16 -13.99
CA GLU A 33 -27.57 -11.16 -14.76
C GLU A 33 -27.87 -10.67 -16.19
N GLY A 34 -28.16 -9.38 -16.38
CA GLY A 34 -28.48 -8.76 -17.66
C GLY A 34 -27.35 -8.79 -18.69
N ILE A 35 -26.08 -8.79 -18.26
CA ILE A 35 -24.91 -8.86 -19.15
C ILE A 35 -24.35 -10.28 -19.30
N GLY A 36 -24.93 -11.25 -18.59
CA GLY A 36 -24.44 -12.62 -18.53
C GLY A 36 -23.36 -12.80 -17.47
N VAL A 37 -23.47 -13.88 -16.69
CA VAL A 37 -22.60 -14.13 -15.53
C VAL A 37 -22.04 -15.53 -15.52
N ILE A 38 -20.90 -15.66 -14.83
CA ILE A 38 -20.37 -16.91 -14.30
C ILE A 38 -20.24 -16.77 -12.77
N THR A 39 -19.96 -17.87 -12.08
CA THR A 39 -19.72 -17.85 -10.64
C THR A 39 -18.22 -17.93 -10.35
N LEU A 40 -17.76 -17.32 -9.27
CA LEU A 40 -16.36 -17.44 -8.84
C LEU A 40 -15.96 -18.91 -8.63
N GLY A 41 -16.89 -19.76 -8.17
CA GLY A 41 -16.67 -21.20 -8.03
C GLY A 41 -16.39 -21.94 -9.34
N SER A 42 -16.77 -21.38 -10.50
CA SER A 42 -16.46 -21.94 -11.82
C SER A 42 -15.07 -21.57 -12.34
N VAL A 43 -14.44 -20.52 -11.78
CA VAL A 43 -13.10 -20.04 -12.15
C VAL A 43 -12.01 -20.98 -11.64
N GLY A 44 -12.26 -21.74 -10.57
CA GLY A 44 -11.25 -22.64 -10.02
C GLY A 44 -11.59 -23.22 -8.65
N LYS A 45 -10.56 -23.78 -8.00
CA LYS A 45 -10.70 -24.41 -6.69
C LYS A 45 -10.46 -23.39 -5.58
N LEU A 46 -11.53 -23.04 -4.86
CA LEU A 46 -11.43 -22.23 -3.64
C LEU A 46 -11.17 -23.08 -2.40
N PHE A 47 -10.29 -22.60 -1.53
CA PHE A 47 -9.89 -23.23 -0.28
C PHE A 47 -9.54 -22.16 0.76
N ALA A 48 -9.27 -22.57 2.01
CA ALA A 48 -8.83 -21.68 3.07
C ALA A 48 -7.73 -22.36 3.89
N GLY A 49 -6.95 -21.56 4.61
CA GLY A 49 -5.89 -22.06 5.49
C GLY A 49 -6.41 -22.80 6.73
N PRO A 50 -5.51 -23.51 7.44
CA PRO A 50 -5.84 -24.23 8.66
C PRO A 50 -6.18 -23.28 9.81
N PHE A 51 -6.83 -23.83 10.85
CA PHE A 51 -7.19 -23.04 12.03
C PHE A 51 -5.93 -22.53 12.75
N GLY A 52 -6.04 -21.38 13.41
CA GLY A 52 -4.89 -20.73 14.06
C GLY A 52 -4.17 -21.58 15.12
N SER A 53 -4.84 -22.58 15.70
CA SER A 53 -4.23 -23.56 16.61
C SER A 53 -3.13 -24.40 15.96
N GLU A 54 -3.18 -24.57 14.65
CA GLU A 54 -2.17 -25.30 13.86
C GLU A 54 -0.99 -24.39 13.46
N LEU A 55 -1.10 -23.08 13.66
CA LEU A 55 -0.09 -22.08 13.33
C LEU A 55 0.23 -21.15 14.52
N PRO A 56 0.66 -21.69 15.69
CA PRO A 56 1.05 -20.85 16.82
C PRO A 56 2.36 -20.09 16.53
N ASN A 57 2.54 -18.90 17.12
CA ASN A 57 3.73 -18.07 16.87
C ASN A 57 5.08 -18.77 17.10
N SER A 58 5.11 -19.82 17.93
CA SER A 58 6.30 -20.62 18.23
C SER A 58 6.81 -21.45 17.05
N VAL A 59 6.00 -21.71 16.03
CA VAL A 59 6.42 -22.49 14.84
C VAL A 59 7.11 -21.63 13.79
N PHE A 60 7.08 -20.30 13.92
CA PHE A 60 7.67 -19.41 12.93
C PHE A 60 9.20 -19.44 13.01
N VAL A 61 9.82 -19.54 11.84
CA VAL A 61 11.28 -19.58 11.67
C VAL A 61 11.76 -18.30 10.98
N GLU A 62 13.06 -18.04 11.01
CA GLU A 62 13.65 -16.88 10.34
C GLU A 62 13.66 -17.05 8.81
N LYS A 63 13.94 -18.27 8.33
CA LYS A 63 13.98 -18.61 6.91
C LYS A 63 13.25 -19.93 6.67
N GLY A 64 12.24 -19.91 5.81
CA GLY A 64 11.37 -21.06 5.54
C GLY A 64 10.48 -20.81 4.33
N ILE A 65 9.29 -21.42 4.33
CA ILE A 65 8.24 -21.16 3.36
C ILE A 65 7.39 -19.97 3.85
N PRO A 66 7.12 -18.96 3.01
CA PRO A 66 6.28 -17.82 3.40
C PRO A 66 4.86 -18.24 3.79
N LEU A 67 4.30 -17.54 4.78
CA LEU A 67 2.92 -17.69 5.24
C LEU A 67 2.20 -16.35 5.13
N PHE A 68 1.16 -16.31 4.29
CA PHE A 68 0.28 -15.16 4.15
C PHE A 68 -0.65 -15.01 5.34
N ARG A 69 -0.55 -13.84 5.98
CA ARG A 69 -1.50 -13.34 6.97
C ARG A 69 -2.30 -12.19 6.35
N VAL A 70 -3.37 -11.76 7.02
CA VAL A 70 -4.25 -10.67 6.55
C VAL A 70 -3.49 -9.39 6.20
N GLY A 71 -2.41 -9.09 6.91
CA GLY A 71 -1.56 -7.93 6.62
C GLY A 71 -0.79 -8.02 5.31
N ASN A 72 -0.55 -9.23 4.79
CA ASN A 72 0.25 -9.48 3.58
C ASN A 72 -0.57 -9.43 2.29
N VAL A 73 -1.91 -9.37 2.40
CA VAL A 73 -2.82 -9.20 1.28
C VAL A 73 -3.26 -7.73 1.26
N GLY A 74 -2.78 -7.00 0.26
CA GLY A 74 -3.11 -5.60 0.05
C GLY A 74 -4.30 -5.43 -0.88
N SER A 75 -4.42 -4.22 -1.43
CA SER A 75 -5.43 -3.86 -2.41
C SER A 75 -4.84 -4.03 -3.81
N MET A 76 -4.96 -5.24 -4.37
CA MET A 76 -4.42 -5.69 -5.66
C MET A 76 -2.89 -5.84 -5.70
N GLU A 77 -2.27 -5.97 -4.54
CA GLU A 77 -0.83 -6.23 -4.42
C GLU A 77 -0.51 -7.07 -3.18
N VAL A 78 0.66 -7.73 -3.22
CA VAL A 78 1.24 -8.44 -2.08
C VAL A 78 2.08 -7.50 -1.24
N ASP A 79 1.82 -7.45 0.06
CA ASP A 79 2.74 -6.87 1.04
C ASP A 79 3.67 -7.97 1.57
N GLY A 80 4.85 -8.04 0.95
CA GLY A 80 5.92 -8.98 1.31
C GLY A 80 6.69 -8.62 2.58
N ASN A 81 6.40 -7.48 3.22
CA ASN A 81 7.14 -7.06 4.40
C ASN A 81 6.79 -7.93 5.60
N ASN A 82 7.80 -8.37 6.36
CA ASN A 82 7.63 -9.13 7.60
C ASN A 82 6.69 -10.35 7.48
N MET A 83 6.73 -11.04 6.34
CA MET A 83 6.01 -12.30 6.16
C MET A 83 6.50 -13.34 7.17
N ALA A 84 5.57 -13.98 7.87
CA ALA A 84 5.90 -15.11 8.71
C ALA A 84 6.44 -16.25 7.83
N GLN A 85 7.39 -17.03 8.34
CA GLN A 85 7.96 -18.18 7.63
C GLN A 85 7.70 -19.44 8.44
N ILE A 86 7.31 -20.53 7.76
CA ILE A 86 7.11 -21.85 8.37
C ILE A 86 8.15 -22.85 7.85
N PRO A 87 8.55 -23.85 8.65
CA PRO A 87 9.47 -24.89 8.21
C PRO A 87 8.86 -25.74 7.08
N LEU A 88 9.71 -26.29 6.21
CA LEU A 88 9.28 -27.11 5.06
C LEU A 88 8.43 -28.31 5.47
N SER A 89 8.71 -28.94 6.61
CA SER A 89 7.93 -30.07 7.13
C SER A 89 6.48 -29.67 7.42
N LEU A 90 6.26 -28.51 8.04
CA LEU A 90 4.92 -28.01 8.33
C LEU A 90 4.20 -27.59 7.05
N HIS A 91 4.90 -27.01 6.08
CA HIS A 91 4.34 -26.74 4.75
C HIS A 91 3.82 -28.02 4.08
N GLN A 92 4.59 -29.12 4.15
CA GLN A 92 4.18 -30.42 3.58
C GLN A 92 2.93 -30.98 4.27
N GLU A 93 2.83 -30.84 5.60
CA GLU A 93 1.63 -31.21 6.37
C GLU A 93 0.42 -30.35 5.99
N LEU A 94 0.63 -29.06 5.71
CA LEU A 94 -0.39 -28.08 5.36
C LEU A 94 -0.56 -27.89 3.85
N SER A 95 -0.28 -28.90 3.03
CA SER A 95 -0.35 -28.81 1.56
C SER A 95 -1.72 -28.38 1.02
N ALA A 96 -2.80 -28.60 1.79
CA ALA A 96 -4.15 -28.13 1.44
C ALA A 96 -4.30 -26.59 1.46
N SER A 97 -3.38 -25.86 2.08
CA SER A 97 -3.34 -24.39 2.14
C SER A 97 -2.20 -23.78 1.32
N GLU A 98 -1.49 -24.59 0.53
CA GLU A 98 -0.47 -24.10 -0.39
C GLU A 98 -1.09 -23.14 -1.41
N VAL A 99 -0.34 -22.11 -1.77
CA VAL A 99 -0.63 -21.20 -2.87
C VAL A 99 0.61 -21.09 -3.77
N LEU A 100 0.36 -20.95 -5.07
CA LEU A 100 1.35 -20.92 -6.13
C LEU A 100 1.25 -19.61 -6.93
N PRO A 101 2.27 -19.24 -7.73
CA PRO A 101 2.17 -18.14 -8.70
C PRO A 101 0.88 -18.18 -9.52
N GLY A 102 0.23 -17.03 -9.64
CA GLY A 102 -1.05 -16.89 -10.34
C GLY A 102 -2.29 -17.23 -9.51
N ASP A 103 -2.14 -17.78 -8.30
CA ASP A 103 -3.27 -17.94 -7.38
C ASP A 103 -3.79 -16.59 -6.90
N LEU A 104 -5.11 -16.51 -6.69
CA LEU A 104 -5.76 -15.32 -6.15
C LEU A 104 -6.06 -15.50 -4.65
N LEU A 105 -5.68 -14.51 -3.86
CA LEU A 105 -5.97 -14.42 -2.44
C LEU A 105 -7.08 -13.42 -2.16
N ILE A 106 -8.02 -13.78 -1.30
CA ILE A 106 -9.12 -12.93 -0.85
C ILE A 106 -9.17 -12.97 0.68
N VAL A 107 -9.06 -11.82 1.35
CA VAL A 107 -9.22 -11.78 2.81
C VAL A 107 -10.69 -11.95 3.18
N LYS A 108 -10.96 -12.82 4.17
CA LYS A 108 -12.32 -13.15 4.60
C LYS A 108 -12.97 -12.07 5.45
N ALA A 109 -12.18 -11.28 6.18
CA ALA A 109 -12.61 -10.09 6.91
C ALA A 109 -12.27 -8.83 6.09
N SER A 110 -12.88 -7.67 6.37
CA SER A 110 -12.75 -6.47 5.50
C SER A 110 -13.08 -6.82 4.04
N VAL A 111 -14.29 -7.35 3.89
CA VAL A 111 -14.71 -8.12 2.73
C VAL A 111 -14.66 -7.29 1.46
N GLY A 112 -13.95 -7.77 0.43
CA GLY A 112 -13.81 -7.10 -0.86
C GLY A 112 -12.78 -5.96 -0.90
N GLU A 113 -12.07 -5.66 0.20
CA GLU A 113 -11.06 -4.59 0.24
C GLU A 113 -9.62 -5.10 0.04
N LYS A 114 -9.38 -6.39 0.27
CA LYS A 114 -8.06 -6.99 0.26
C LYS A 114 -8.03 -8.26 -0.59
N ILE A 115 -7.46 -8.10 -1.78
CA ILE A 115 -7.35 -9.11 -2.82
C ILE A 115 -5.98 -8.95 -3.46
N CYS A 116 -5.24 -10.04 -3.71
CA CYS A 116 -4.00 -9.97 -4.48
C CYS A 116 -3.73 -11.27 -5.22
N ILE A 117 -2.89 -11.19 -6.25
CA ILE A 117 -2.42 -12.36 -7.00
C ILE A 117 -1.01 -12.69 -6.52
N ILE A 118 -0.71 -13.98 -6.38
CA ILE A 118 0.63 -14.43 -6.03
C ILE A 118 1.59 -14.14 -7.20
N PRO A 119 2.66 -13.36 -6.98
CA PRO A 119 3.57 -13.00 -8.04
C PRO A 119 4.46 -14.19 -8.45
N GLU A 120 4.92 -14.18 -9.70
CA GLU A 120 5.87 -15.17 -10.25
C GLU A 120 7.18 -15.29 -9.46
N THR A 121 7.55 -14.25 -8.71
CA THR A 121 8.74 -14.26 -7.86
C THR A 121 8.58 -15.09 -6.58
N MET A 122 7.37 -15.56 -6.27
CA MET A 122 7.06 -16.34 -5.08
C MET A 122 6.68 -17.78 -5.47
N GLU A 123 7.67 -18.68 -5.45
CA GLU A 123 7.52 -20.07 -5.89
C GLU A 123 6.40 -20.84 -5.15
N ARG A 124 6.32 -20.67 -3.83
CA ARG A 124 5.27 -21.27 -2.99
C ARG A 124 5.12 -20.55 -1.67
N ALA A 125 3.89 -20.58 -1.15
CA ALA A 125 3.57 -20.10 0.19
C ALA A 125 2.38 -20.87 0.76
N ASN A 126 2.02 -20.63 2.02
CA ASN A 126 0.75 -21.06 2.59
C ASN A 126 -0.11 -19.85 2.98
N VAL A 127 -1.40 -20.07 3.18
CA VAL A 127 -2.33 -19.07 3.72
C VAL A 127 -2.88 -19.47 5.09
N THR A 128 -3.28 -18.48 5.89
CA THR A 128 -4.00 -18.68 7.15
C THR A 128 -5.52 -18.85 6.95
N GLN A 129 -6.25 -19.33 7.96
CA GLN A 129 -7.73 -19.46 7.96
C GLN A 129 -8.53 -18.20 7.58
N HIS A 130 -7.90 -17.02 7.65
CA HIS A 130 -8.51 -15.72 7.36
C HIS A 130 -8.41 -15.32 5.89
N ILE A 131 -7.79 -16.15 5.06
CA ILE A 131 -7.61 -15.92 3.63
C ILE A 131 -8.24 -17.09 2.87
N ILE A 132 -8.99 -16.77 1.82
CA ILE A 132 -9.44 -17.71 0.80
C ILE A 132 -8.40 -17.68 -0.31
N GLY A 133 -7.85 -18.85 -0.64
CA GLY A 133 -7.08 -19.04 -1.87
C GLY A 133 -7.99 -19.54 -2.99
N LEU A 134 -7.69 -19.13 -4.22
CA LEU A 134 -8.30 -19.63 -5.44
C LEU A 134 -7.18 -20.08 -6.39
N HIS A 135 -7.11 -21.39 -6.62
CA HIS A 135 -6.32 -21.96 -7.71
C HIS A 135 -7.14 -21.86 -9.00
N PRO A 136 -6.76 -21.00 -9.96
CA PRO A 136 -7.51 -20.84 -11.21
C PRO A 136 -7.37 -22.10 -12.09
N ASN A 137 -8.42 -22.42 -12.85
CA ASN A 137 -8.42 -23.54 -13.80
C ASN A 137 -8.07 -23.11 -15.25
N GLY A 138 -7.71 -21.85 -15.45
CA GLY A 138 -7.37 -21.28 -16.76
C GLY A 138 -8.55 -20.91 -17.65
N SER A 139 -9.80 -21.07 -17.21
CA SER A 139 -10.99 -20.73 -18.01
C SER A 139 -11.29 -19.23 -18.11
N VAL A 140 -10.72 -18.43 -17.21
CA VAL A 140 -10.94 -16.98 -17.10
C VAL A 140 -9.61 -16.35 -16.69
N ASP A 141 -9.32 -15.17 -17.25
CA ASP A 141 -8.16 -14.37 -16.84
C ASP A 141 -8.27 -13.97 -15.35
N ILE A 142 -7.30 -14.42 -14.54
CA ILE A 142 -7.31 -14.22 -13.08
C ILE A 142 -7.10 -12.75 -12.68
N HIS A 143 -6.40 -11.97 -13.49
CA HIS A 143 -6.20 -10.53 -13.28
C HIS A 143 -7.48 -9.75 -13.51
N TYR A 144 -8.28 -10.16 -14.50
CA TYR A 144 -9.64 -9.66 -14.67
C TYR A 144 -10.53 -10.06 -13.49
N VAL A 145 -10.48 -11.31 -13.03
CA VAL A 145 -11.26 -11.79 -11.87
C VAL A 145 -10.93 -10.96 -10.62
N ALA A 146 -9.65 -10.67 -10.39
CA ALA A 146 -9.23 -9.81 -9.30
C ALA A 146 -9.85 -8.40 -9.40
N ALA A 147 -9.78 -7.76 -10.57
CA ALA A 147 -10.40 -6.45 -10.80
C ALA A 147 -11.93 -6.47 -10.62
N ALA A 148 -12.59 -7.54 -11.08
CA ALA A 148 -14.04 -7.69 -10.97
C ALA A 148 -14.48 -7.89 -9.51
N LEU A 149 -13.73 -8.66 -8.72
CA LEU A 149 -14.00 -8.80 -7.29
C LEU A 149 -13.72 -7.52 -6.50
N PHE A 150 -12.72 -6.74 -6.93
CA PHE A 150 -12.33 -5.47 -6.33
C PHE A 150 -13.25 -4.30 -6.72
N SER A 151 -14.08 -4.47 -7.75
CA SER A 151 -15.15 -3.53 -8.13
C SER A 151 -16.16 -3.30 -7.03
N GLU A 152 -16.88 -2.18 -7.07
CA GLU A 152 -17.96 -1.95 -6.13
C GLU A 152 -19.03 -3.04 -6.18
N TYR A 153 -19.33 -3.56 -7.37
CA TYR A 153 -20.23 -4.69 -7.56
C TYR A 153 -19.69 -5.97 -6.91
N GLY A 154 -18.40 -6.25 -7.08
CA GLY A 154 -17.72 -7.38 -6.45
C GLY A 154 -17.68 -7.26 -4.92
N ARG A 155 -17.33 -6.08 -4.40
CA ARG A 155 -17.28 -5.78 -2.97
C ARG A 155 -18.65 -5.92 -2.32
N ARG A 156 -19.68 -5.24 -2.85
CA ARG A 156 -21.05 -5.31 -2.30
C ARG A 156 -21.62 -6.73 -2.34
N GLN A 157 -21.30 -7.52 -3.38
CA GLN A 157 -21.70 -8.93 -3.45
C GLN A 157 -21.05 -9.78 -2.36
N GLN A 158 -19.78 -9.52 -2.04
CA GLN A 158 -19.06 -10.24 -1.00
C GLN A 158 -19.55 -9.79 0.38
N GLU A 159 -19.71 -8.49 0.63
CA GLU A 159 -20.26 -7.91 1.88
C GLU A 159 -21.64 -8.50 2.19
N ARG A 160 -22.55 -8.49 1.19
CA ARG A 160 -23.88 -9.11 1.28
C ARG A 160 -23.79 -10.56 1.75
N ARG A 161 -22.80 -11.31 1.28
CA ARG A 161 -22.63 -12.74 1.56
C ARG A 161 -21.89 -13.02 2.87
N ALA A 162 -21.20 -12.04 3.43
CA ALA A 162 -20.48 -12.21 4.67
C ALA A 162 -21.44 -12.49 5.85
N LEU A 163 -20.95 -13.23 6.84
CA LEU A 163 -21.71 -13.67 8.01
C LEU A 163 -21.03 -13.18 9.30
N GLY A 164 -21.83 -12.78 10.29
CA GLY A 164 -21.36 -12.41 11.62
C GLY A 164 -21.83 -11.02 12.06
N ALA A 165 -22.13 -10.87 13.35
CA ALA A 165 -22.67 -9.62 13.90
C ALA A 165 -21.60 -8.58 14.27
N ILE A 166 -20.39 -9.02 14.62
CA ILE A 166 -19.28 -8.14 15.08
C ILE A 166 -18.15 -8.10 14.04
N ILE A 167 -17.73 -9.26 13.52
CA ILE A 167 -16.80 -9.35 12.39
C ILE A 167 -17.49 -10.19 11.33
N GLN A 168 -17.70 -9.58 10.16
CA GLN A 168 -18.28 -10.24 9.01
C GLN A 168 -17.20 -11.05 8.30
N TYR A 169 -17.46 -12.35 8.13
CA TYR A 169 -16.57 -13.28 7.43
C TYR A 169 -17.22 -13.82 6.17
N LEU A 170 -16.51 -13.75 5.05
CA LEU A 170 -16.86 -14.45 3.83
C LEU A 170 -16.43 -15.93 3.93
N GLY A 171 -17.39 -16.85 3.89
CA GLY A 171 -17.12 -18.29 3.82
C GLY A 171 -16.67 -18.72 2.42
N VAL A 172 -15.91 -19.82 2.31
CA VAL A 172 -15.49 -20.38 1.01
C VAL A 172 -16.70 -20.75 0.14
N ASN A 173 -17.75 -21.31 0.76
CA ASN A 173 -18.97 -21.69 0.04
C ASN A 173 -19.75 -20.47 -0.45
N ASP A 174 -19.79 -19.40 0.34
CA ASP A 174 -20.45 -18.15 -0.07
C ASP A 174 -19.65 -17.45 -1.17
N ALA A 175 -18.31 -17.41 -1.05
CA ALA A 175 -17.41 -16.87 -2.07
C ALA A 175 -17.62 -17.55 -3.43
N ARG A 176 -17.82 -18.87 -3.45
CA ARG A 176 -18.11 -19.62 -4.70
C ARG A 176 -19.33 -19.09 -5.46
N THR A 177 -20.28 -18.46 -4.78
CA THR A 177 -21.54 -17.95 -5.37
C THR A 177 -21.47 -16.50 -5.82
N VAL A 178 -20.33 -15.82 -5.64
CA VAL A 178 -20.13 -14.46 -6.16
C VAL A 178 -20.21 -14.49 -7.68
N LEU A 179 -20.99 -13.58 -8.26
CA LEU A 179 -21.18 -13.48 -9.70
C LEU A 179 -20.10 -12.58 -10.31
N LEU A 180 -19.59 -13.01 -11.46
CA LEU A 180 -18.65 -12.25 -12.29
C LEU A 180 -19.25 -12.09 -13.69
N PRO A 181 -19.09 -10.93 -14.34
CA PRO A 181 -19.47 -10.78 -15.74
C PRO A 181 -18.83 -11.83 -16.64
N LYS A 182 -19.59 -12.40 -17.57
CA LYS A 182 -19.07 -13.36 -18.54
C LYS A 182 -18.61 -12.62 -19.79
N LEU A 183 -17.33 -12.26 -19.83
CA LEU A 183 -16.74 -11.50 -20.94
C LEU A 183 -15.98 -12.38 -21.94
N HIS A 184 -15.80 -11.89 -23.15
CA HIS A 184 -14.89 -12.40 -24.18
C HIS A 184 -13.43 -12.34 -23.70
N SER A 185 -12.59 -13.29 -24.13
CA SER A 185 -11.19 -13.40 -23.69
C SER A 185 -10.41 -12.10 -23.89
N ASP A 186 -10.51 -11.46 -25.06
CA ASP A 186 -9.86 -10.17 -25.35
C ASP A 186 -10.28 -9.04 -24.38
N ALA A 187 -11.56 -8.98 -23.98
CA ALA A 187 -12.04 -7.98 -23.02
C ALA A 187 -11.52 -8.26 -21.60
N GLN A 188 -11.46 -9.54 -21.21
CA GLN A 188 -10.80 -9.96 -19.96
C GLN A 188 -9.32 -9.58 -19.97
N GLU A 189 -8.61 -9.87 -21.07
CA GLU A 189 -7.19 -9.57 -21.23
C GLU A 189 -6.90 -8.07 -21.13
N TYR A 190 -7.70 -7.21 -21.78
CA TYR A 190 -7.52 -5.76 -21.68
C TYR A 190 -7.58 -5.25 -20.24
N ILE A 191 -8.60 -5.69 -19.47
CA ILE A 191 -8.74 -5.33 -18.06
C ILE A 191 -7.60 -5.94 -17.23
N GLY A 192 -7.32 -7.22 -17.44
CA GLY A 192 -6.26 -7.96 -16.75
C GLY A 192 -4.88 -7.34 -16.98
N ASN A 193 -4.61 -6.82 -18.18
CA ASN A 193 -3.36 -6.16 -18.53
C ASN A 193 -3.13 -4.87 -17.75
N LYS A 194 -4.18 -4.15 -17.31
CA LYS A 194 -4.01 -2.99 -16.42
C LYS A 194 -3.46 -3.44 -15.05
N VAL A 195 -3.99 -4.53 -14.50
CA VAL A 195 -3.50 -5.12 -13.24
C VAL A 195 -2.08 -5.66 -13.40
N ARG A 196 -1.77 -6.41 -14.47
CA ARG A 196 -0.41 -6.92 -14.74
C ARG A 196 0.61 -5.79 -14.85
N LYS A 197 0.26 -4.72 -15.56
CA LYS A 197 1.11 -3.53 -15.68
C LYS A 197 1.32 -2.86 -14.32
N ALA A 198 0.28 -2.77 -13.49
CA ALA A 198 0.40 -2.28 -12.12
C ALA A 198 1.35 -3.12 -11.26
N GLU A 199 1.23 -4.45 -11.29
CA GLU A 199 2.12 -5.37 -10.58
C GLU A 199 3.58 -5.19 -11.00
N LYS A 200 3.82 -5.08 -12.31
CA LYS A 200 5.15 -4.86 -12.89
C LYS A 200 5.75 -3.53 -12.43
N LEU A 201 5.00 -2.42 -12.53
CA LEU A 201 5.45 -1.11 -12.09
C LEU A 201 5.74 -1.09 -10.57
N GLY A 202 4.88 -1.69 -9.76
CA GLY A 202 5.10 -1.83 -8.32
C GLY A 202 6.33 -2.66 -7.98
N ALA A 203 6.58 -3.75 -8.72
CA ALA A 203 7.78 -4.57 -8.55
C ALA A 203 9.06 -3.80 -8.90
N VAL A 204 9.06 -3.03 -9.99
CA VAL A 204 10.18 -2.16 -10.37
C VAL A 204 10.42 -1.10 -9.32
N ALA A 205 9.38 -0.40 -8.86
CA ALA A 205 9.49 0.62 -7.81
C ALA A 205 10.11 0.05 -6.53
N ARG A 206 9.61 -1.09 -6.03
CA ARG A 206 10.16 -1.76 -4.84
C ARG A 206 11.62 -2.15 -5.03
N LYS A 207 11.99 -2.70 -6.19
CA LYS A 207 13.37 -3.07 -6.50
C LYS A 207 14.31 -1.86 -6.50
N THR A 208 13.88 -0.75 -7.12
CA THR A 208 14.64 0.51 -7.15
C THR A 208 14.84 1.05 -5.73
N VAL A 209 13.78 1.13 -4.91
CA VAL A 209 13.88 1.56 -3.51
C VAL A 209 14.83 0.67 -2.72
N ALA A 210 14.74 -0.66 -2.87
CA ALA A 210 15.63 -1.59 -2.18
C ALA A 210 17.11 -1.42 -2.58
N ASN A 211 17.38 -1.21 -3.87
CA ASN A 211 18.75 -0.97 -4.35
C ASN A 211 19.33 0.34 -3.79
N ILE A 212 18.52 1.40 -3.73
CA ILE A 212 18.92 2.68 -3.14
C ILE A 212 19.18 2.52 -1.64
N GLU A 213 18.32 1.81 -0.92
CA GLU A 213 18.52 1.52 0.50
C GLU A 213 19.82 0.74 0.73
N LEU A 214 20.10 -0.30 -0.08
CA LEU A 214 21.36 -1.06 0.00
C LEU A 214 22.59 -0.18 -0.26
N PHE A 215 22.51 0.70 -1.27
CA PHE A 215 23.58 1.65 -1.57
C PHE A 215 23.84 2.60 -0.39
N HIS A 216 22.80 3.19 0.18
CA HIS A 216 22.92 4.09 1.33
C HIS A 216 23.37 3.38 2.61
N LEU A 217 22.92 2.14 2.84
CA LEU A 217 23.37 1.32 3.97
C LEU A 217 24.88 1.05 3.91
N ALA A 218 25.49 0.95 2.73
CA ALA A 218 26.93 0.81 2.60
C ALA A 218 27.71 2.07 3.01
N LEU A 219 27.06 3.25 2.97
CA LEU A 219 27.62 4.53 3.41
C LEU A 219 27.42 4.78 4.91
N ILE A 220 26.43 4.14 5.53
CA ILE A 220 26.13 4.24 6.95
C ILE A 220 27.08 3.32 7.73
N PRO A 221 27.78 3.82 8.76
CA PRO A 221 28.66 2.98 9.58
C PRO A 221 27.91 1.81 10.21
N SER A 222 28.49 0.61 10.13
CA SER A 222 27.92 -0.57 10.78
C SER A 222 27.99 -0.44 12.31
N PHE A 223 26.94 -0.90 13.01
CA PHE A 223 26.91 -0.91 14.47
C PHE A 223 26.55 -2.30 15.01
N ASP A 224 27.39 -2.82 15.90
CA ASP A 224 27.12 -4.08 16.59
C ASP A 224 26.27 -3.83 17.85
N PHE A 225 25.06 -4.36 17.84
CA PHE A 225 24.12 -4.24 18.95
C PHE A 225 24.47 -5.25 20.05
N LYS A 226 25.17 -4.77 21.08
CA LYS A 226 25.45 -5.54 22.29
C LYS A 226 24.16 -5.83 23.07
N LYS A 227 24.18 -6.87 23.92
CA LYS A 227 23.06 -7.19 24.82
C LYS A 227 22.67 -5.97 25.66
N LYS A 228 21.36 -5.69 25.71
CA LYS A 228 20.79 -4.57 26.45
C LYS A 228 21.22 -4.62 27.93
N LYS A 229 21.91 -3.59 28.39
CA LYS A 229 22.28 -3.44 29.80
C LYS A 229 21.07 -2.93 30.59
N LYS A 230 20.99 -3.29 31.88
CA LYS A 230 19.92 -2.82 32.78
C LYS A 230 20.09 -1.35 33.22
N ASN A 231 21.26 -0.77 33.00
CA ASN A 231 21.59 0.61 33.33
C ASN A 231 22.45 1.26 32.24
N ASN A 232 22.37 2.59 32.14
CA ASN A 232 23.22 3.43 31.31
C ASN A 232 23.70 4.64 32.13
N ARG A 233 24.84 5.23 31.76
CA ARG A 233 25.36 6.47 32.36
C ARG A 233 25.34 7.57 31.30
N VAL A 234 24.72 8.69 31.64
CA VAL A 234 24.68 9.88 30.78
C VAL A 234 25.59 10.96 31.38
N SER A 235 26.39 11.59 30.53
CA SER A 235 27.22 12.73 30.95
C SER A 235 26.35 13.94 31.25
N SER A 236 26.67 14.73 32.28
CA SER A 236 25.95 15.97 32.59
C SER A 236 25.95 16.97 31.43
N LEU A 237 26.96 16.91 30.55
CA LEU A 237 27.04 17.74 29.34
C LEU A 237 26.01 17.37 28.26
N ARG A 238 25.41 16.18 28.36
CA ARG A 238 24.39 15.69 27.42
C ARG A 238 22.98 15.78 27.99
N LEU A 239 22.84 16.10 29.28
CA LEU A 239 21.53 16.22 29.90
C LEU A 239 20.84 17.48 29.40
N VAL A 240 19.61 17.31 28.97
CA VAL A 240 18.66 18.40 28.69
C VAL A 240 17.56 18.37 29.76
N GLU A 241 16.51 19.17 29.59
CA GLU A 241 15.37 19.21 30.53
C GLU A 241 14.64 17.86 30.66
N ARG A 242 14.82 16.96 29.69
CA ARG A 242 14.33 15.58 29.73
C ARG A 242 15.25 14.68 30.56
N LEU A 243 14.69 14.02 31.56
CA LEU A 243 15.41 13.10 32.46
C LEU A 243 14.89 11.66 32.41
N ASP A 244 14.05 11.32 31.42
CA ASP A 244 13.61 9.94 31.18
C ASP A 244 14.70 9.10 30.50
N ALA A 245 14.79 7.81 30.85
CA ALA A 245 15.88 6.94 30.41
C ALA A 245 15.80 6.62 28.91
N GLU A 246 14.57 6.52 28.39
CA GLU A 246 14.26 6.26 26.99
C GLU A 246 14.79 7.34 26.06
N HIS A 247 14.91 8.59 26.52
CA HIS A 247 15.51 9.70 25.78
C HIS A 247 17.03 9.54 25.57
N TYR A 248 17.71 8.72 26.37
CA TYR A 248 19.17 8.54 26.31
C TYR A 248 19.58 7.08 26.01
N PRO A 249 19.23 6.54 24.84
CA PRO A 249 19.62 5.19 24.45
C PRO A 249 21.15 5.08 24.36
N ALA A 250 21.73 4.13 25.10
CA ALA A 250 23.17 3.86 25.12
C ALA A 250 23.70 3.56 23.72
N GLU A 251 22.93 2.83 22.93
CA GLU A 251 23.28 2.38 21.59
C GLU A 251 23.47 3.56 20.63
N VAL A 252 22.60 4.57 20.69
CA VAL A 252 22.73 5.79 19.87
C VAL A 252 23.97 6.57 20.28
N LYS A 253 24.21 6.73 21.59
CA LYS A 253 25.43 7.34 22.09
C LYS A 253 26.69 6.61 21.57
N ASP A 254 26.75 5.31 21.79
CA ASP A 254 27.93 4.52 21.46
C ASP A 254 28.19 4.48 19.94
N PHE A 255 27.12 4.51 19.13
CA PHE A 255 27.21 4.70 17.69
C PHE A 255 27.85 6.02 17.31
N PHE A 256 27.30 7.15 17.80
CA PHE A 256 27.78 8.49 17.44
C PHE A 256 29.15 8.85 18.05
N ASP A 257 29.54 8.21 19.16
CA ASP A 257 30.88 8.35 19.73
C ASP A 257 31.92 7.51 18.94
N GLY A 258 31.49 6.46 18.25
CA GLY A 258 32.34 5.53 17.50
C GLY A 258 32.53 5.86 16.02
N ILE A 259 31.76 6.80 15.46
CA ILE A 259 31.90 7.20 14.05
C ILE A 259 33.15 8.06 13.83
N VAL A 260 34.04 7.57 12.96
CA VAL A 260 35.29 8.26 12.59
C VAL A 260 35.27 8.74 11.14
N LYS A 261 34.51 8.07 10.27
CA LYS A 261 34.46 8.33 8.81
C LYS A 261 33.29 9.22 8.36
N CYS A 262 32.43 9.64 9.30
CA CYS A 262 31.27 10.46 9.01
C CYS A 262 31.31 11.74 9.83
N GLN A 263 30.75 12.81 9.27
CA GLN A 263 30.47 14.02 10.03
C GLN A 263 29.14 13.88 10.76
N ARG A 264 29.11 14.24 12.03
CA ARG A 264 27.87 14.28 12.82
C ARG A 264 27.14 15.58 12.53
N ARG A 265 25.87 15.50 12.12
CA ARG A 265 24.96 16.63 11.93
C ARG A 265 23.59 16.30 12.51
N THR A 266 22.79 17.32 12.83
CA THR A 266 21.40 17.13 13.25
C THR A 266 20.46 17.22 12.06
N LEU A 267 19.26 16.66 12.17
CA LEU A 267 18.20 16.84 11.16
C LEU A 267 17.90 18.33 10.95
N GLY A 268 17.89 19.15 12.00
CA GLY A 268 17.70 20.59 11.88
C GLY A 268 18.74 21.29 10.99
N TYR A 269 19.98 20.80 10.97
CA TYR A 269 21.00 21.29 10.02
C TYR A 269 20.76 20.79 8.60
N CYS A 270 20.40 19.51 8.49
CA CYS A 270 20.18 18.80 7.23
C CYS A 270 18.87 19.17 6.52
N CYS A 271 17.91 19.78 7.23
CA CYS A 271 16.58 20.10 6.72
C CYS A 271 16.40 21.62 6.59
N THR A 272 15.60 22.04 5.60
CA THR A 272 15.12 23.43 5.55
C THR A 272 13.98 23.66 6.52
N ASP A 273 13.22 22.61 6.86
CA ASP A 273 12.03 22.70 7.72
C ASP A 273 11.66 21.31 8.27
N ILE A 274 11.05 21.30 9.46
CA ILE A 274 10.37 20.13 10.03
C ILE A 274 9.10 20.65 10.68
N PHE A 275 7.93 20.13 10.29
CA PHE A 275 6.65 20.71 10.71
C PHE A 275 5.50 19.70 10.70
N THR A 276 4.41 20.03 11.40
CA THR A 276 3.12 19.34 11.30
C THR A 276 2.11 20.20 10.55
N GLY A 277 1.06 19.57 10.03
CA GLY A 277 -0.05 20.28 9.42
C GLY A 277 -1.16 20.70 10.39
N SER A 278 -2.33 20.99 9.82
CA SER A 278 -3.55 21.35 10.56
C SER A 278 -4.69 20.41 10.15
N THR A 279 -5.42 19.83 11.10
CA THR A 279 -6.63 19.05 10.79
C THR A 279 -7.77 19.98 10.39
N LEU A 280 -8.31 19.79 9.18
CA LEU A 280 -9.38 20.61 8.62
C LEU A 280 -10.66 19.78 8.42
N SER A 281 -11.80 20.48 8.35
CA SER A 281 -13.10 19.88 8.07
C SER A 281 -13.23 19.46 6.61
N GLU A 282 -13.94 18.37 6.37
CA GLU A 282 -14.18 17.89 5.00
C GLU A 282 -15.10 18.83 4.23
N SER A 283 -14.86 18.95 2.93
CA SER A 283 -15.67 19.75 2.02
C SER A 283 -15.56 19.22 0.61
N GLU A 284 -16.69 19.16 -0.10
CA GLU A 284 -16.72 18.87 -1.53
C GLU A 284 -16.48 20.12 -2.39
N TYR A 285 -16.66 21.31 -1.83
CA TYR A 285 -16.51 22.59 -2.53
C TYR A 285 -15.26 23.33 -2.09
N HIS A 286 -14.56 23.94 -3.06
CA HIS A 286 -13.33 24.71 -2.83
C HIS A 286 -12.34 23.95 -1.93
N SER A 287 -12.07 22.69 -2.28
CA SER A 287 -11.30 21.78 -1.45
C SER A 287 -9.82 21.75 -1.84
N VAL A 288 -9.01 21.32 -0.89
CA VAL A 288 -7.61 20.92 -1.10
C VAL A 288 -7.43 19.51 -0.56
N TYR A 289 -6.53 18.73 -1.16
CA TYR A 289 -6.23 17.39 -0.66
C TYR A 289 -5.44 17.47 0.64
N GLN A 290 -5.88 16.72 1.65
CA GLN A 290 -5.20 16.56 2.92
C GLN A 290 -4.80 15.10 3.13
N THR A 291 -3.51 14.89 3.39
CA THR A 291 -2.98 13.59 3.81
C THR A 291 -3.11 13.40 5.32
N THR A 292 -3.31 12.16 5.73
CA THR A 292 -3.40 11.74 7.14
C THR A 292 -2.50 10.54 7.38
N VAL A 293 -2.42 10.06 8.62
CA VAL A 293 -1.66 8.85 8.96
C VAL A 293 -2.10 7.63 8.15
N ALA A 294 -3.37 7.55 7.73
CA ALA A 294 -3.88 6.46 6.90
C ALA A 294 -3.31 6.43 5.48
N ASN A 295 -2.73 7.54 5.01
CA ASN A 295 -2.11 7.67 3.70
C ASN A 295 -0.59 7.41 3.74
N LEU A 296 -0.01 7.26 4.93
CA LEU A 296 1.40 6.95 5.10
C LEU A 296 1.63 5.46 4.81
N ASP A 297 2.64 5.16 4.01
CA ASP A 297 3.10 3.82 3.72
C ASP A 297 4.60 3.71 3.97
N THR A 298 5.08 2.47 4.06
CA THR A 298 6.50 2.12 4.10
C THR A 298 7.32 2.76 2.97
N SER A 299 6.73 3.02 1.79
CA SER A 299 7.44 3.50 0.60
C SER A 299 7.01 4.90 0.18
N PHE A 300 5.80 5.06 -0.36
CA PHE A 300 5.30 6.30 -0.96
C PHE A 300 3.89 6.64 -0.47
N LEU A 301 3.43 7.87 -0.65
CA LEU A 301 2.09 8.27 -0.20
C LEU A 301 0.99 7.49 -0.93
N ARG A 302 -0.05 7.05 -0.21
CA ARG A 302 -1.18 6.32 -0.79
C ARG A 302 -2.46 7.15 -0.80
N PRO A 303 -3.06 7.45 -1.97
CA PRO A 303 -4.42 7.96 -2.05
C PRO A 303 -5.45 6.89 -1.62
N PRO A 304 -6.72 7.28 -1.35
CA PRO A 304 -7.30 8.61 -1.52
C PRO A 304 -6.97 9.57 -0.36
N TYR A 305 -6.74 10.84 -0.70
CA TYR A 305 -6.60 11.93 0.27
C TYR A 305 -7.97 12.50 0.66
N ARG A 306 -8.06 13.10 1.85
CA ARG A 306 -9.30 13.76 2.29
C ARG A 306 -9.47 15.07 1.53
N ASN A 307 -10.68 15.35 1.07
CA ASN A 307 -11.04 16.67 0.54
C ASN A 307 -11.43 17.58 1.71
N VAL A 308 -10.65 18.64 1.96
CA VAL A 308 -10.90 19.55 3.10
C VAL A 308 -11.05 21.00 2.63
N VAL A 309 -11.70 21.82 3.46
CA VAL A 309 -11.92 23.25 3.17
C VAL A 309 -10.58 23.95 2.85
N SER A 310 -10.49 24.59 1.68
CA SER A 310 -9.36 25.47 1.36
C SER A 310 -9.40 26.71 2.23
N SER A 311 -8.52 26.79 3.23
CA SER A 311 -8.41 27.95 4.11
C SER A 311 -7.63 29.09 3.46
N LYS A 312 -8.01 30.35 3.71
CA LYS A 312 -7.23 31.53 3.28
C LYS A 312 -5.87 31.67 3.98
N SER A 313 -5.59 30.92 5.04
CA SER A 313 -4.29 30.91 5.71
C SER A 313 -3.26 30.13 4.89
N LEU A 314 -2.00 30.59 4.93
CA LEU A 314 -0.85 29.90 4.32
C LEU A 314 -0.60 28.56 5.04
N GLN A 315 -1.21 27.49 4.55
CA GLN A 315 -0.88 26.13 4.98
C GLN A 315 0.42 25.70 4.31
N LYS A 316 1.32 25.09 5.08
CA LYS A 316 2.50 24.44 4.51
C LYS A 316 2.05 23.22 3.71
N LYS A 317 2.52 23.14 2.47
CA LYS A 317 2.22 22.06 1.51
C LYS A 317 3.33 21.02 1.56
N ILE A 318 2.99 19.77 1.26
CA ILE A 318 3.95 18.72 0.98
C ILE A 318 4.59 19.00 -0.39
N GLN A 319 5.87 18.71 -0.50
CA GLN A 319 6.68 18.86 -1.70
C GLN A 319 7.31 17.51 -2.06
N ASN A 320 7.74 17.37 -3.32
CA ASN A 320 8.56 16.23 -3.71
C ASN A 320 9.78 16.12 -2.80
N HIS A 321 10.16 14.89 -2.51
CA HIS A 321 11.26 14.50 -1.62
C HIS A 321 11.07 14.79 -0.13
N ASP A 322 9.93 15.35 0.30
CA ASP A 322 9.60 15.38 1.72
C ASP A 322 9.55 13.95 2.30
N LEU A 323 9.92 13.80 3.57
CA LEU A 323 9.74 12.56 4.32
C LEU A 323 8.62 12.73 5.34
N LEU A 324 7.72 11.76 5.43
CA LEU A 324 6.55 11.85 6.29
C LEU A 324 6.52 10.71 7.30
N ILE A 325 6.22 11.04 8.55
CA ILE A 325 6.05 10.09 9.65
C ILE A 325 4.80 10.44 10.46
N CYS A 326 4.23 9.46 11.16
CA CYS A 326 3.14 9.71 12.09
C CYS A 326 3.65 10.49 13.32
N ALA A 327 2.89 11.51 13.72
CA ALA A 327 3.20 12.33 14.90
C ALA A 327 2.79 11.65 16.20
N ALA A 328 1.75 10.82 16.16
CA ALA A 328 1.19 10.15 17.32
C ALA A 328 0.77 8.72 16.98
N ALA A 329 0.81 7.85 17.99
CA ALA A 329 0.29 6.50 17.87
C ALA A 329 -0.14 5.94 19.24
N HIS A 330 -1.11 5.03 19.24
CA HIS A 330 -1.50 4.29 20.46
C HIS A 330 -0.36 3.49 21.09
N ASN A 331 0.69 3.20 20.32
CA ASN A 331 1.94 2.60 20.80
C ASN A 331 3.11 3.37 20.18
N ALA A 332 4.00 3.89 21.04
CA ALA A 332 5.17 4.67 20.64
C ALA A 332 6.02 4.00 19.55
N SER A 333 6.10 2.66 19.54
CA SER A 333 6.89 1.90 18.56
C SER A 333 6.41 2.03 17.11
N TYR A 334 5.21 2.57 16.86
CA TYR A 334 4.76 2.90 15.50
C TYR A 334 5.36 4.21 14.97
N ILE A 335 5.75 5.13 15.84
CA ILE A 335 6.32 6.42 15.43
C ILE A 335 7.72 6.20 14.85
N GLY A 336 7.92 6.63 13.60
CA GLY A 336 9.18 6.44 12.88
C GLY A 336 9.44 5.02 12.41
N LYS A 337 8.48 4.08 12.56
CA LYS A 337 8.59 2.73 12.02
C LYS A 337 8.53 2.75 10.49
N ASP A 338 7.54 3.47 9.97
CA ASP A 338 7.35 3.70 8.54
C ASP A 338 7.70 5.16 8.24
N ILE A 339 8.46 5.35 7.16
CA ILE A 339 8.91 6.67 6.70
C ILE A 339 8.56 6.79 5.23
N THR A 340 7.51 7.54 4.96
CA THR A 340 6.96 7.70 3.61
C THR A 340 7.77 8.74 2.85
N TYR A 341 8.18 8.43 1.62
CA TYR A 341 8.81 9.38 0.71
C TYR A 341 7.75 10.05 -0.17
N ALA A 342 7.73 11.38 -0.21
CA ALA A 342 6.77 12.13 -1.00
C ALA A 342 7.20 12.22 -2.47
N VAL A 343 6.35 11.68 -3.34
CA VAL A 343 6.24 12.08 -4.74
C VAL A 343 4.80 12.52 -4.89
N VAL A 344 4.59 13.80 -5.19
CA VAL A 344 3.27 14.42 -5.14
C VAL A 344 3.03 15.27 -6.36
N GLU A 345 1.83 15.11 -6.94
CA GLU A 345 1.30 16.00 -7.96
C GLU A 345 0.23 16.91 -7.37
N GLY A 346 0.23 18.18 -7.79
CA GLY A 346 -0.72 19.17 -7.30
C GLY A 346 -0.41 19.65 -5.86
N THR A 347 -1.46 20.09 -5.15
CA THR A 347 -1.33 20.61 -3.79
C THR A 347 -1.92 19.64 -2.78
N ILE A 348 -1.06 19.11 -1.91
CA ILE A 348 -1.45 18.28 -0.77
C ILE A 348 -0.92 18.92 0.51
N ILE A 349 -1.75 18.98 1.55
CA ILE A 349 -1.37 19.47 2.88
C ILE A 349 -1.36 18.33 3.90
N PRO A 350 -0.46 18.34 4.91
CA PRO A 350 -0.50 17.38 5.99
C PRO A 350 -1.62 17.72 7.00
N SER A 351 -2.12 16.71 7.72
CA SER A 351 -2.92 16.90 8.93
C SER A 351 -2.03 17.16 10.15
N THR A 352 -2.62 17.42 11.31
CA THR A 352 -1.87 17.62 12.56
C THR A 352 -1.10 16.38 13.01
N GLU A 353 -1.55 15.19 12.61
CA GLU A 353 -0.94 13.91 12.99
C GLU A 353 0.16 13.44 12.04
N VAL A 354 0.56 14.27 11.08
CA VAL A 354 1.61 13.96 10.10
C VAL A 354 2.74 14.98 10.27
N ILE A 355 3.93 14.48 10.60
CA ILE A 355 5.16 15.27 10.60
C ILE A 355 5.80 15.15 9.23
N VAL A 356 6.13 16.31 8.66
CA VAL A 356 6.90 16.46 7.43
C VAL A 356 8.31 16.88 7.81
N ILE A 357 9.30 16.09 7.39
CA ILE A 357 10.72 16.40 7.43
C ILE A 357 11.08 16.82 6.00
N ARG A 358 11.62 18.03 5.83
CA ARG A 358 12.03 18.56 4.52
C ARG A 358 13.55 18.68 4.44
N PRO A 359 14.26 17.65 3.96
CA PRO A 359 15.69 17.73 3.71
C PRO A 359 16.07 18.88 2.78
N ASP A 360 17.23 19.47 3.04
CA ASP A 360 17.85 20.45 2.16
C ASP A 360 18.67 19.69 1.10
N HIS A 361 18.15 19.62 -0.12
CA HIS A 361 18.78 18.90 -1.24
C HIS A 361 20.15 19.43 -1.65
N SER A 362 20.55 20.62 -1.18
CA SER A 362 21.92 21.09 -1.37
C SER A 362 22.92 20.43 -0.40
N LYS A 363 22.42 19.81 0.67
CA LYS A 363 23.22 19.21 1.75
C LYS A 363 23.14 17.70 1.81
N VAL A 364 21.94 17.14 1.61
CA VAL A 364 21.69 15.70 1.77
C VAL A 364 20.52 15.23 0.91
N PRO A 365 20.61 14.06 0.27
CA PRO A 365 19.47 13.45 -0.40
C PRO A 365 18.47 12.91 0.62
N SER A 366 17.18 13.11 0.37
CA SER A 366 16.08 12.63 1.21
C SER A 366 16.08 11.11 1.35
N SER A 367 16.43 10.41 0.27
CA SER A 367 16.57 8.96 0.25
C SER A 367 17.62 8.44 1.26
N TYR A 368 18.71 9.18 1.48
CA TYR A 368 19.71 8.82 2.49
C TYR A 368 19.19 9.04 3.90
N VAL A 369 18.60 10.21 4.17
CA VAL A 369 17.99 10.51 5.47
C VAL A 369 16.95 9.44 5.82
N ARG A 370 16.06 9.11 4.88
CA ARG A 370 15.07 8.04 5.02
C ARG A 370 15.72 6.70 5.34
N THR A 371 16.76 6.31 4.60
CA THR A 371 17.45 5.03 4.82
C THR A 371 18.07 4.96 6.21
N PHE A 372 18.77 6.02 6.64
CA PHE A 372 19.36 6.08 7.97
C PHE A 372 18.30 5.97 9.06
N LEU A 373 17.21 6.75 8.96
CA LEU A 373 16.14 6.74 9.96
C LEU A 373 15.43 5.38 10.05
N LYS A 374 15.39 4.60 8.96
CA LYS A 374 14.89 3.20 8.96
C LYS A 374 15.86 2.19 9.58
N THR A 375 17.13 2.52 9.76
CA THR A 375 18.06 1.63 10.48
C THR A 375 17.65 1.50 11.94
N LYS A 376 18.11 0.43 12.61
CA LYS A 376 17.83 0.26 14.04
C LYS A 376 18.38 1.42 14.90
N ILE A 377 19.52 2.02 14.53
CA ILE A 377 20.03 3.21 15.23
C ILE A 377 19.15 4.43 14.93
N GLY A 378 18.83 4.70 13.67
CA GLY A 378 17.98 5.84 13.30
C GLY A 378 16.59 5.76 13.94
N PHE A 379 15.99 4.56 13.98
CA PHE A 379 14.73 4.31 14.66
C PHE A 379 14.84 4.57 16.17
N LEU A 380 15.90 4.10 16.83
CA LEU A 380 16.12 4.40 18.25
C LEU A 380 16.33 5.90 18.50
N SER A 381 17.00 6.61 17.58
CA SER A 381 17.16 8.07 17.67
C SER A 381 15.82 8.79 17.56
N LEU A 382 14.92 8.36 16.68
CA LEU A 382 13.55 8.90 16.60
C LEU A 382 12.72 8.54 17.84
N GLN A 383 12.82 7.30 18.32
CA GLN A 383 12.11 6.86 19.53
C GLN A 383 12.54 7.67 20.76
N ALA A 384 13.81 8.05 20.85
CA ALA A 384 14.31 8.92 21.91
C ALA A 384 13.62 10.30 21.93
N THR A 385 13.08 10.79 20.81
CA THR A 385 12.37 12.08 20.76
C THR A 385 10.92 11.97 21.20
N VAL A 386 10.32 10.78 21.23
CA VAL A 386 8.92 10.56 21.61
C VAL A 386 8.72 10.89 23.10
N ARG A 387 7.61 11.55 23.43
CA ARG A 387 7.24 11.91 24.81
C ARG A 387 5.73 11.92 25.03
N GLY A 388 5.33 12.02 26.30
CA GLY A 388 3.93 12.11 26.71
C GLY A 388 3.25 10.74 26.89
N ILE A 389 2.12 10.75 27.60
CA ILE A 389 1.36 9.54 27.96
C ILE A 389 0.80 8.84 26.72
N THR A 390 0.35 9.61 25.74
CA THR A 390 -0.22 9.14 24.48
C THR A 390 0.81 8.97 23.36
N ALA A 391 2.11 9.02 23.68
CA ALA A 391 3.23 8.92 22.75
C ALA A 391 3.12 9.86 21.54
N HIS A 392 3.74 11.03 21.64
CA HIS A 392 3.81 12.01 20.56
C HIS A 392 5.26 12.37 20.23
N ALA A 393 5.54 12.57 18.94
CA ALA A 393 6.73 13.21 18.44
C ALA A 393 6.43 14.67 18.07
N TYR A 394 7.42 15.54 18.24
CA TYR A 394 7.32 16.95 17.92
C TYR A 394 8.44 17.35 16.96
N PRO A 395 8.17 18.25 16.00
CA PRO A 395 9.18 18.72 15.04
C PRO A 395 10.46 19.25 15.70
N ALA A 396 10.34 19.99 16.79
CA ALA A 396 11.48 20.56 17.52
C ALA A 396 12.40 19.46 18.09
N ASP A 397 11.83 18.38 18.66
CA ASP A 397 12.64 17.29 19.21
C ASP A 397 13.26 16.44 18.08
N ILE A 398 12.53 16.23 16.97
CA ILE A 398 13.06 15.52 15.78
C ILE A 398 14.22 16.30 15.16
N SER A 399 14.18 17.63 15.19
CA SER A 399 15.27 18.47 14.70
C SER A 399 16.61 18.17 15.35
N ASP A 400 16.62 17.64 16.58
CA ASP A 400 17.85 17.29 17.31
C ASP A 400 18.37 15.88 16.99
N VAL A 401 17.61 15.07 16.24
CA VAL A 401 18.05 13.73 15.81
C VAL A 401 19.30 13.85 14.96
N GLU A 402 20.30 13.04 15.29
CA GLU A 402 21.59 13.08 14.64
C GLU A 402 21.64 12.13 13.44
N ILE A 403 22.35 12.57 12.40
CA ILE A 403 22.56 11.86 11.13
C ILE A 403 24.07 11.75 10.89
N PRO A 404 24.60 10.55 10.59
CA PRO A 404 25.97 10.37 10.14
C PRO A 404 26.07 10.80 8.67
N MET A 405 26.74 11.91 8.39
CA MET A 405 26.96 12.40 7.04
C MET A 405 28.23 11.77 6.45
N PRO A 406 28.16 11.03 5.34
CA PRO A 406 29.34 10.45 4.72
C PRO A 406 30.28 11.55 4.21
N VAL A 407 31.58 11.25 4.24
CA VAL A 407 32.61 12.08 3.61
C VAL A 407 33.04 11.36 2.33
N PHE A 408 33.00 12.08 1.20
CA PHE A 408 33.34 11.52 -0.10
C PHE A 408 34.72 11.97 -0.53
N ASP A 409 35.51 11.02 -1.04
CA ASP A 409 36.85 11.28 -1.57
C ASP A 409 36.79 11.80 -3.02
N SER A 410 35.72 11.46 -3.76
CA SER A 410 35.49 11.87 -5.14
C SER A 410 34.19 12.65 -5.32
N LYS A 411 34.14 13.52 -6.34
CA LYS A 411 32.89 14.21 -6.70
C LYS A 411 31.89 13.23 -7.27
N GLU A 412 32.35 12.22 -8.00
CA GLU A 412 31.52 11.23 -8.69
C GLU A 412 30.66 10.43 -7.69
N GLU A 413 31.23 9.99 -6.57
CA GLU A 413 30.48 9.31 -5.51
C GLU A 413 29.43 10.22 -4.87
N MET A 414 29.78 11.48 -4.62
CA MET A 414 28.83 12.47 -4.12
C MET A 414 27.69 12.73 -5.11
N HIS A 415 27.98 12.84 -6.41
CA HIS A 415 26.94 13.00 -7.43
C HIS A 415 26.04 11.76 -7.50
N ARG A 416 26.60 10.54 -7.44
CA ARG A 416 25.81 9.31 -7.40
C ARG A 416 24.90 9.27 -6.16
N TRP A 417 25.39 9.78 -5.03
CA TRP A 417 24.64 9.88 -3.79
C TRP A 417 23.44 10.81 -3.91
N PHE A 418 23.59 12.00 -4.52
CA PHE A 418 22.44 12.88 -4.76
C PHE A 418 21.46 12.34 -5.82
N LYS A 419 21.98 11.65 -6.84
CA LYS A 419 21.16 11.05 -7.91
C LYS A 419 20.12 10.04 -7.39
N SER A 420 20.30 9.46 -6.21
CA SER A 420 19.32 8.50 -5.66
C SER A 420 17.94 9.13 -5.41
N ASP A 421 17.83 10.44 -5.21
CA ASP A 421 16.53 11.10 -5.08
C ASP A 421 15.77 11.17 -6.41
N GLU A 422 16.48 11.29 -7.55
CA GLU A 422 15.88 11.20 -8.89
C GLU A 422 15.34 9.78 -9.13
N GLU A 423 16.12 8.76 -8.77
CA GLU A 423 15.71 7.35 -8.87
C GLU A 423 14.49 7.04 -7.97
N MET A 424 14.42 7.64 -6.78
CA MET A 424 13.24 7.56 -5.90
C MET A 424 12.00 8.21 -6.52
N VAL A 425 12.16 9.35 -7.22
CA VAL A 425 11.04 10.03 -7.89
C VAL A 425 10.48 9.15 -9.01
N VAL A 426 11.34 8.57 -9.85
CA VAL A 426 10.93 7.62 -10.90
C VAL A 426 10.20 6.40 -10.31
N ALA A 427 10.70 5.88 -9.19
CA ALA A 427 10.05 4.78 -8.48
C ALA A 427 8.67 5.20 -7.91
N GLY A 428 8.53 6.42 -7.40
CA GLY A 428 7.25 6.95 -6.93
C GLY A 428 6.23 7.12 -8.05
N HIS A 429 6.61 7.66 -9.21
CA HIS A 429 5.73 7.74 -10.37
C HIS A 429 5.29 6.34 -10.87
N SER A 430 6.20 5.36 -10.84
CA SER A 430 5.86 3.96 -11.14
C SER A 430 4.83 3.39 -10.16
N PHE A 431 5.01 3.67 -8.87
CA PHE A 431 4.08 3.25 -7.83
C PHE A 431 2.69 3.88 -8.03
N ASP A 432 2.62 5.20 -8.24
CA ASP A 432 1.36 5.93 -8.44
C ASP A 432 0.63 5.47 -9.70
N ALA A 433 1.35 5.31 -10.82
CA ALA A 433 0.79 4.77 -12.06
C ALA A 433 0.18 3.36 -11.85
N GLY A 434 0.81 2.52 -11.03
CA GLY A 434 0.27 1.20 -10.66
C GLY A 434 -1.05 1.30 -9.89
N LEU A 435 -1.17 2.23 -8.94
CA LEU A 435 -2.42 2.47 -8.20
C LEU A 435 -3.54 2.97 -9.13
N LEU A 436 -3.20 3.87 -10.06
CA LEU A 436 -4.16 4.39 -11.03
C LEU A 436 -4.62 3.32 -12.03
N LEU A 437 -3.72 2.47 -12.52
CA LEU A 437 -4.05 1.34 -13.40
C LEU A 437 -4.96 0.31 -12.72
N THR A 438 -4.71 0.03 -11.43
CA THR A 438 -5.58 -0.84 -10.63
C THR A 438 -6.99 -0.23 -10.50
N THR A 439 -7.06 1.08 -10.24
CA THR A 439 -8.32 1.83 -10.17
C THR A 439 -9.04 1.82 -11.52
N ALA A 440 -8.30 1.98 -12.62
CA ALA A 440 -8.83 1.91 -13.96
C ALA A 440 -9.41 0.53 -14.29
N ALA A 441 -8.68 -0.55 -13.97
CA ALA A 441 -9.15 -1.93 -14.16
C ALA A 441 -10.52 -2.15 -13.49
N ARG A 442 -10.64 -1.67 -12.25
CA ARG A 442 -11.88 -1.70 -11.48
C ARG A 442 -13.01 -0.91 -12.17
N PHE A 443 -12.75 0.35 -12.53
CA PHE A 443 -13.77 1.21 -13.16
C PHE A 443 -14.21 0.74 -14.54
N LEU A 444 -13.33 0.06 -15.28
CA LEU A 444 -13.71 -0.57 -16.55
C LEU A 444 -14.71 -1.70 -16.35
N VAL A 445 -14.55 -2.52 -15.30
CA VAL A 445 -15.55 -3.55 -14.95
C VAL A 445 -16.88 -2.90 -14.55
N GLU A 446 -16.85 -1.87 -13.71
CA GLU A 446 -18.05 -1.16 -13.28
C GLU A 446 -18.78 -0.50 -14.46
N ALA A 447 -18.03 0.12 -15.39
CA ALA A 447 -18.55 0.73 -16.59
C ALA A 447 -19.23 -0.28 -17.53
N LEU A 448 -18.71 -1.51 -17.64
CA LEU A 448 -19.37 -2.60 -18.37
C LEU A 448 -20.69 -2.99 -17.72
N ILE A 449 -20.71 -3.16 -16.40
CA ILE A 449 -21.92 -3.54 -15.65
C ILE A 449 -22.99 -2.44 -15.73
N ASP A 450 -22.56 -1.18 -15.75
CA ASP A 450 -23.41 0.00 -15.93
C ASP A 450 -23.82 0.25 -17.39
N LEU A 451 -23.33 -0.55 -18.35
CA LEU A 451 -23.56 -0.39 -19.80
C LEU A 451 -23.08 0.96 -20.35
N LYS A 452 -22.08 1.59 -19.71
CA LYS A 452 -21.44 2.85 -20.16
C LYS A 452 -20.38 2.61 -21.23
N ILE A 453 -19.86 1.38 -21.29
CA ILE A 453 -18.97 0.87 -22.34
C ILE A 453 -19.39 -0.54 -22.70
N THR A 454 -18.89 -1.01 -23.84
CA THR A 454 -19.13 -2.36 -24.37
C THR A 454 -17.84 -3.16 -24.40
N GLU A 455 -17.95 -4.48 -24.56
CA GLU A 455 -16.78 -5.32 -24.81
C GLU A 455 -16.04 -4.91 -26.10
N ALA A 456 -16.76 -4.45 -27.12
CA ALA A 456 -16.16 -3.99 -28.36
C ALA A 456 -15.21 -2.79 -28.13
N ASP A 457 -15.54 -1.90 -27.19
CA ASP A 457 -14.66 -0.78 -26.82
C ASP A 457 -13.36 -1.27 -26.17
N LEU A 458 -13.45 -2.25 -25.28
CA LEU A 458 -12.27 -2.86 -24.65
C LEU A 458 -11.39 -3.62 -25.66
N ILE A 459 -12.02 -4.36 -26.57
CA ILE A 459 -11.33 -5.12 -27.61
C ILE A 459 -10.64 -4.17 -28.60
N ALA A 460 -11.29 -3.05 -28.95
CA ALA A 460 -10.67 -2.02 -29.77
C ALA A 460 -9.48 -1.37 -29.05
N ALA A 461 -9.62 -1.03 -27.77
CA ALA A 461 -8.55 -0.47 -26.94
C ALA A 461 -7.37 -1.45 -26.75
N LEU A 462 -7.60 -2.76 -26.71
CA LEU A 462 -6.52 -3.75 -26.68
C LEU A 462 -5.68 -3.74 -27.95
N LYS A 463 -6.29 -3.45 -29.11
CA LYS A 463 -5.66 -3.58 -30.44
C LYS A 463 -5.08 -2.27 -30.97
N ASP A 464 -5.60 -1.13 -30.52
CA ASP A 464 -5.20 0.20 -30.99
C ASP A 464 -4.84 1.11 -29.79
N PRO A 465 -3.57 1.53 -29.66
CA PRO A 465 -3.14 2.46 -28.61
C PRO A 465 -3.91 3.79 -28.59
N THR A 466 -4.44 4.23 -29.72
CA THR A 466 -5.25 5.45 -29.83
C THR A 466 -6.59 5.25 -29.12
N LYS A 467 -7.19 4.06 -29.28
CA LYS A 467 -8.42 3.66 -28.60
C LYS A 467 -8.20 3.41 -27.11
N ASP A 468 -7.04 2.87 -26.73
CA ASP A 468 -6.64 2.77 -25.32
C ASP A 468 -6.60 4.17 -24.66
N ARG A 469 -5.92 5.12 -25.30
CA ARG A 469 -5.85 6.52 -24.85
C ARG A 469 -7.22 7.17 -24.73
N GLU A 470 -8.06 7.03 -25.75
CA GLU A 470 -9.43 7.55 -25.76
C GLU A 470 -10.24 6.97 -24.58
N LEU A 471 -10.18 5.66 -24.36
CA LEU A 471 -10.93 5.00 -23.29
C LEU A 471 -10.43 5.40 -21.90
N LEU A 472 -9.12 5.45 -21.66
CA LEU A 472 -8.56 5.85 -20.37
C LEU A 472 -8.82 7.33 -20.05
N SER A 473 -8.90 8.20 -21.07
CA SER A 473 -9.21 9.61 -20.89
C SER A 473 -10.61 9.88 -20.33
N ARG A 474 -11.53 8.91 -20.45
CA ARG A 474 -12.90 8.98 -19.93
C ARG A 474 -13.00 8.65 -18.44
N LEU A 475 -11.96 8.08 -17.85
CA LEU A 475 -11.95 7.70 -16.44
C LEU A 475 -11.70 8.91 -15.54
N THR A 476 -12.41 8.97 -14.43
CA THR A 476 -12.25 9.98 -13.36
C THR A 476 -12.05 9.26 -12.02
N PRO A 477 -11.66 9.96 -10.94
CA PRO A 477 -11.58 9.38 -9.59
C PRO A 477 -12.88 8.76 -9.06
N LYS A 478 -14.03 9.03 -9.69
CA LYS A 478 -15.36 8.52 -9.28
C LYS A 478 -15.99 7.56 -10.29
N GLY A 479 -15.26 7.14 -11.32
CA GLY A 479 -15.75 6.23 -12.37
C GLY A 479 -15.63 6.82 -13.77
N ILE A 480 -16.33 6.25 -14.73
CA ILE A 480 -16.26 6.71 -16.13
C ILE A 480 -17.27 7.83 -16.42
N ASP A 481 -16.84 8.82 -17.20
CA ASP A 481 -17.63 9.96 -17.71
C ASP A 481 -18.39 10.74 -16.62
N VAL A 482 -17.83 10.84 -15.41
CA VAL A 482 -18.50 11.55 -14.30
C VAL A 482 -18.36 13.07 -14.50
N PRO A 483 -19.47 13.82 -14.67
CA PRO A 483 -19.40 15.25 -14.98
C PRO A 483 -18.74 16.07 -13.87
N GLY A 484 -17.83 16.98 -14.24
CA GLY A 484 -17.17 17.91 -13.32
C GLY A 484 -16.01 17.32 -12.52
N GLU A 485 -15.72 16.02 -12.67
CA GLU A 485 -14.55 15.38 -12.07
C GLU A 485 -13.32 15.51 -12.98
N PRO A 486 -12.10 15.66 -12.42
CA PRO A 486 -10.87 15.64 -13.19
C PRO A 486 -10.62 14.25 -13.79
N PRO A 487 -9.73 14.13 -14.80
CA PRO A 487 -9.31 12.83 -15.30
C PRO A 487 -8.62 12.01 -14.20
N LEU A 488 -8.80 10.69 -14.22
CA LEU A 488 -8.14 9.75 -13.31
C LEU A 488 -6.63 9.77 -13.51
N PHE A 489 -6.19 9.88 -14.77
CA PHE A 489 -4.80 10.06 -15.16
C PHE A 489 -4.58 11.53 -15.50
N PRO A 490 -3.88 12.30 -14.65
CA PRO A 490 -3.61 13.71 -14.91
C PRO A 490 -2.76 13.92 -16.16
N ASP A 491 -1.83 12.98 -16.42
CA ASP A 491 -0.96 12.94 -17.59
C ASP A 491 -0.92 11.52 -18.17
N LEU A 492 -1.67 11.31 -19.26
CA LEU A 492 -1.67 10.04 -19.98
C LEU A 492 -0.38 9.82 -20.76
N ASP A 493 0.26 10.88 -21.26
CA ASP A 493 1.49 10.72 -22.05
C ASP A 493 2.61 10.20 -21.15
N ALA A 494 2.76 10.76 -19.94
CA ALA A 494 3.69 10.26 -18.93
C ALA A 494 3.43 8.79 -18.56
N LEU A 495 2.16 8.37 -18.44
CA LEU A 495 1.82 6.96 -18.22
C LEU A 495 2.31 6.07 -19.37
N PHE A 496 2.04 6.44 -20.62
CA PHE A 496 2.42 5.61 -21.77
C PHE A 496 3.93 5.59 -22.00
N GLU A 497 4.63 6.70 -21.77
CA GLU A 497 6.10 6.76 -21.79
C GLU A 497 6.68 5.81 -20.74
N LEU A 498 6.20 5.90 -19.49
CA LEU A 498 6.62 5.02 -18.40
C LEU A 498 6.38 3.54 -18.70
N LEU A 499 5.23 3.21 -19.28
CA LEU A 499 4.92 1.83 -19.69
C LEU A 499 5.85 1.34 -20.80
N ALA A 500 6.15 2.18 -21.79
CA ALA A 500 7.04 1.83 -22.90
C ALA A 500 8.49 1.60 -22.43
N GLU A 501 9.02 2.45 -21.55
CA GLU A 501 10.36 2.30 -20.97
C GLU A 501 10.52 0.99 -20.18
N LYS A 502 9.44 0.52 -19.53
CA LYS A 502 9.47 -0.70 -18.73
C LYS A 502 9.19 -1.97 -19.53
N GLU A 503 8.65 -1.86 -20.73
CA GLU A 503 8.55 -3.00 -21.67
C GLU A 503 9.93 -3.37 -22.24
N THR A 504 10.83 -2.41 -22.46
CA THR A 504 12.21 -2.64 -22.96
C THR A 504 13.19 -3.17 -21.90
N GLU A 505 12.97 -2.97 -20.61
CA GLU A 505 13.84 -3.51 -19.54
C GLU A 505 13.70 -5.04 -19.31
N VAL A 506 12.77 -5.71 -19.99
CA VAL A 506 12.42 -7.13 -19.77
C VAL A 506 12.59 -8.00 -21.04
N ALA A 507 12.96 -7.40 -22.17
CA ALA A 507 13.39 -8.11 -23.38
C ALA A 507 14.91 -8.27 -23.39
#